data_AF-A0A5C3KFY8-F1
#
_entry.id   AF-A0A5C3KFY8-F1
#
_cell.length_a   1.000
_cell.length_b   1.000
_cell.length_c   1.000
_cell.angle_alpha   90.00
_cell.angle_beta   90.00
_cell.angle_gamma   90.00
#
_symmetry.space_group_name_H-M   'P 1'
#
loop_
_entity.id
_entity.type
_entity.pdbx_description
1 polymer ?
#
loop_
_entity_poly.entity_id
_entity_poly.type
_entity_poly.pdbx_seq_one_letter_code
_entity_poly.pdbx_strand_id
1 'polypeptide(L)'
;MVAVIEPTSGSGYSALPMTKVELEKIRARIPASNNLIEHVGKGKTIDPISLDNILSNLQECSFAHFGCHGTQHPSNPLESALLLSGGRLTMEKLIQKCQASNGSLAYLSACQTAKSDEERPDEALTLAATMLFAGFPSVVGTMWSISDNDAPVVADAFYAHMFRHGTERPPDVTEAAYALHLAVQKIRDSGTEFWNWVPYVHFGV
;
A
#
# COMPACT_ATOMS: atom_id res chain seq x y z
N MET A 1 -9.97 5.25 -6.48
CA MET A 1 -8.86 4.49 -5.88
C MET A 1 -7.77 4.31 -6.91
N VAL A 2 -6.50 4.43 -6.50
CA VAL A 2 -5.33 4.12 -7.32
C VAL A 2 -4.69 2.85 -6.74
N ALA A 3 -4.44 1.84 -7.56
CA ALA A 3 -3.71 0.64 -7.17
C ALA A 3 -2.43 0.50 -8.00
N VAL A 4 -1.28 0.41 -7.33
CA VAL A 4 0.04 0.23 -7.95
C VAL A 4 0.57 -1.15 -7.56
N ILE A 5 0.87 -2.00 -8.55
CA ILE A 5 1.12 -3.44 -8.36
C ILE A 5 2.39 -3.86 -9.11
N GLU A 6 3.51 -4.06 -8.39
CA GLU A 6 4.84 -4.33 -8.96
C GLU A 6 5.86 -4.97 -7.99
N PRO A 7 6.89 -5.71 -8.45
CA PRO A 7 7.11 -6.21 -9.79
C PRO A 7 6.42 -7.56 -9.97
N THR A 8 5.69 -7.71 -11.07
CA THR A 8 5.00 -8.98 -11.36
C THR A 8 5.85 -9.98 -12.16
N SER A 9 7.10 -9.61 -12.49
CA SER A 9 8.14 -10.43 -13.12
C SER A 9 9.53 -9.85 -12.85
N GLY A 10 10.57 -10.71 -12.84
CA GLY A 10 11.91 -10.39 -12.35
C GLY A 10 12.59 -9.21 -13.07
N SER A 11 12.82 -8.14 -12.31
CA SER A 11 13.56 -6.95 -12.73
C SER A 11 14.42 -6.46 -11.57
N GLY A 12 15.56 -7.10 -11.34
CA GLY A 12 16.49 -6.74 -10.25
C GLY A 12 16.00 -7.07 -8.82
N TYR A 13 14.69 -7.22 -8.62
CA TYR A 13 14.03 -7.66 -7.39
C TYR A 13 13.22 -8.93 -7.64
N SER A 14 12.92 -9.70 -6.58
CA SER A 14 12.09 -10.89 -6.65
C SER A 14 10.67 -10.54 -7.11
N ALA A 15 10.05 -11.42 -7.91
CA ALA A 15 8.68 -11.23 -8.34
C ALA A 15 7.71 -11.39 -7.15
N LEU A 16 6.64 -10.59 -7.13
CA LEU A 16 5.53 -10.68 -6.19
C LEU A 16 4.26 -11.12 -6.96
N PRO A 17 4.15 -12.39 -7.38
CA PRO A 17 3.04 -12.85 -8.21
C PRO A 17 1.69 -12.66 -7.53
N MET A 18 1.62 -12.72 -6.20
CA MET A 18 0.34 -12.62 -5.50
C MET A 18 -0.21 -11.20 -5.43
N THR A 19 0.59 -10.17 -5.69
CA THR A 19 0.08 -8.80 -5.84
C THR A 19 -0.88 -8.66 -7.04
N LYS A 20 -0.79 -9.54 -8.05
CA LYS A 20 -1.83 -9.65 -9.10
C LYS A 20 -3.15 -10.19 -8.54
N VAL A 21 -3.07 -11.20 -7.67
CA VAL A 21 -4.25 -11.76 -7.01
C VAL A 21 -4.88 -10.71 -6.09
N GLU A 22 -4.05 -9.94 -5.37
CA GLU A 22 -4.49 -8.80 -4.57
C GLU A 22 -5.26 -7.77 -5.42
N LEU A 23 -4.75 -7.42 -6.61
CA LEU A 23 -5.47 -6.54 -7.54
C LEU A 23 -6.82 -7.12 -7.99
N GLU A 24 -6.90 -8.42 -8.31
CA GLU A 24 -8.18 -9.04 -8.67
C GLU A 24 -9.18 -8.98 -7.52
N LYS A 25 -8.72 -9.15 -6.27
CA LYS A 25 -9.57 -8.98 -5.08
C LYS A 25 -10.05 -7.56 -4.94
N ILE A 26 -9.17 -6.56 -5.11
CA ILE A 26 -9.53 -5.14 -5.08
C ILE A 26 -10.58 -4.82 -6.13
N ARG A 27 -10.38 -5.25 -7.39
CA ARG A 27 -11.36 -5.08 -8.48
C ARG A 27 -12.74 -5.63 -8.11
N ALA A 28 -12.80 -6.79 -7.46
CA ALA A 28 -14.05 -7.40 -7.04
C ALA A 28 -14.75 -6.65 -5.88
N ARG A 29 -14.04 -5.79 -5.14
CA ARG A 29 -14.62 -5.00 -4.04
C ARG A 29 -15.00 -3.59 -4.44
N ILE A 30 -14.38 -3.02 -5.46
CA ILE A 30 -14.67 -1.65 -5.88
C ILE A 30 -16.02 -1.62 -6.62
N PRO A 31 -16.98 -0.78 -6.19
CA PRO A 31 -18.36 -0.84 -6.71
C PRO A 31 -18.52 -0.51 -8.19
N ALA A 32 -17.58 0.23 -8.79
CA ALA A 32 -17.63 0.61 -10.19
C ALA A 32 -16.21 0.64 -10.79
N SER A 33 -16.05 0.10 -12.01
CA SER A 33 -14.74 -0.05 -12.65
C SER A 33 -14.03 1.28 -12.93
N ASN A 34 -14.78 2.37 -13.15
CA ASN A 34 -14.23 3.71 -13.31
C ASN A 34 -13.68 4.32 -12.00
N ASN A 35 -13.95 3.70 -10.85
CA ASN A 35 -13.43 4.14 -9.55
C ASN A 35 -12.06 3.52 -9.22
N LEU A 36 -11.46 2.75 -10.14
CA LEU A 36 -10.14 2.15 -9.98
C LEU A 36 -9.21 2.56 -11.13
N ILE A 37 -8.11 3.20 -10.79
CA ILE A 37 -6.99 3.46 -11.69
C ILE A 37 -5.88 2.48 -11.34
N GLU A 38 -5.41 1.73 -12.32
CA GLU A 38 -4.45 0.64 -12.12
C GLU A 38 -3.11 0.95 -12.78
N HIS A 39 -2.04 0.77 -12.02
CA HIS A 39 -0.66 0.86 -12.47
C HIS A 39 -0.02 -0.51 -12.23
N VAL A 40 0.02 -1.35 -13.28
CA VAL A 40 0.53 -2.73 -13.18
C VAL A 40 1.82 -2.89 -13.96
N GLY A 41 2.88 -3.28 -13.27
CA GLY A 41 4.18 -3.45 -13.89
C GLY A 41 4.35 -4.76 -14.59
N LYS A 42 4.83 -4.69 -15.83
CA LYS A 42 5.19 -5.87 -16.62
C LYS A 42 6.72 -6.07 -16.66
N GLY A 43 7.42 -5.93 -15.55
CA GLY A 43 8.89 -6.09 -15.52
C GLY A 43 9.60 -5.12 -16.50
N LYS A 44 10.79 -5.47 -17.00
CA LYS A 44 11.50 -4.66 -18.01
C LYS A 44 10.81 -4.75 -19.39
N THR A 45 9.67 -4.08 -19.55
CA THR A 45 8.99 -3.90 -20.85
C THR A 45 9.26 -2.52 -21.46
N ILE A 46 8.86 -2.39 -22.73
CA ILE A 46 9.03 -1.22 -23.60
C ILE A 46 8.32 0.04 -23.07
N ASP A 47 7.29 -0.12 -22.23
CA ASP A 47 6.56 0.95 -21.54
C ASP A 47 6.60 0.75 -20.01
N PRO A 48 7.57 1.34 -19.29
CA PRO A 48 7.60 1.30 -17.82
C PRO A 48 6.48 2.15 -17.23
N ILE A 49 6.11 1.89 -15.96
CA ILE A 49 5.13 2.75 -15.27
C ILE A 49 5.69 4.17 -15.15
N SER A 50 4.90 5.17 -15.53
CA SER A 50 5.28 6.57 -15.34
C SER A 50 5.08 7.00 -13.88
N LEU A 51 6.17 7.34 -13.20
CA LEU A 51 6.13 7.88 -11.84
C LEU A 51 5.32 9.19 -11.79
N ASP A 52 5.42 10.03 -12.81
CA ASP A 52 4.66 11.30 -12.86
C ASP A 52 3.16 11.03 -12.96
N ASN A 53 2.74 10.00 -13.71
CA ASN A 53 1.33 9.60 -13.78
C ASN A 53 0.85 9.04 -12.43
N ILE A 54 1.67 8.23 -11.74
CA ILE A 54 1.32 7.78 -10.38
C ILE A 54 1.14 8.99 -9.47
N LEU A 55 2.13 9.88 -9.40
CA LEU A 55 2.11 11.04 -8.52
C LEU A 55 0.91 11.96 -8.79
N SER A 56 0.58 12.19 -10.06
CA SER A 56 -0.59 12.97 -10.46
C SER A 56 -1.89 12.30 -10.01
N ASN A 57 -2.01 10.98 -10.18
CA ASN A 57 -3.17 10.24 -9.72
C ASN A 57 -3.27 10.21 -8.18
N LEU A 58 -2.14 10.17 -7.46
CA LEU A 58 -2.12 10.20 -6.00
C LEU A 58 -2.60 11.55 -5.41
N GLN A 59 -2.42 12.65 -6.13
CA GLN A 59 -2.94 13.96 -5.71
C GLN A 59 -4.48 13.99 -5.69
N GLU A 60 -5.11 13.28 -6.63
CA GLU A 60 -6.56 13.34 -6.85
C GLU A 60 -7.32 12.15 -6.24
N CYS A 61 -6.63 11.06 -5.87
CA CYS A 61 -7.29 9.85 -5.39
C CYS A 61 -7.62 9.91 -3.89
N SER A 62 -8.77 9.37 -3.51
CA SER A 62 -9.12 9.20 -2.09
C SER A 62 -8.45 7.98 -1.46
N PHE A 63 -8.18 6.93 -2.24
CA PHE A 63 -7.60 5.67 -1.75
C PHE A 63 -6.41 5.32 -2.63
N ALA A 64 -5.25 5.08 -2.01
CA ALA A 64 -4.06 4.57 -2.66
C ALA A 64 -3.72 3.18 -2.11
N HIS A 65 -3.38 2.25 -2.99
CA HIS A 65 -2.92 0.92 -2.63
C HIS A 65 -1.61 0.61 -3.36
N PHE A 66 -0.63 0.11 -2.61
CA PHE A 66 0.66 -0.28 -3.14
C PHE A 66 0.93 -1.74 -2.78
N GLY A 67 0.85 -2.62 -3.78
CA GLY A 67 1.33 -3.99 -3.72
C GLY A 67 2.69 -4.06 -4.36
N CYS A 68 3.75 -3.73 -3.60
CA CYS A 68 5.10 -3.71 -4.13
C CYS A 68 6.21 -3.94 -3.11
N HIS A 69 7.47 -3.84 -3.53
CA HIS A 69 8.59 -3.84 -2.60
C HIS A 69 8.80 -2.47 -1.98
N GLY A 70 9.00 -2.43 -0.67
CA GLY A 70 9.53 -1.28 0.05
C GLY A 70 11.04 -1.44 0.28
N THR A 71 11.75 -0.32 0.33
CA THR A 71 13.13 -0.28 0.82
C THR A 71 13.32 0.86 1.81
N GLN A 72 14.09 0.60 2.86
CA GLN A 72 14.51 1.59 3.83
C GLN A 72 15.98 1.93 3.60
N HIS A 73 16.32 3.22 3.57
CA HIS A 73 17.70 3.69 3.39
C HIS A 73 18.25 4.22 4.74
N PRO A 74 19.08 3.44 5.46
CA PRO A 74 19.42 3.71 6.87
C PRO A 74 20.08 5.07 7.11
N SER A 75 20.98 5.50 6.23
CA SER A 75 21.71 6.76 6.42
C SER A 75 20.99 7.99 5.86
N ASN A 76 19.95 7.80 5.04
CA ASN A 76 19.21 8.88 4.38
C ASN A 76 17.73 8.48 4.23
N PRO A 77 16.90 8.62 5.27
CA PRO A 77 15.53 8.12 5.26
C PRO A 77 14.67 8.68 4.11
N LEU A 78 14.92 9.90 3.63
CA LEU A 78 14.19 10.48 2.51
C LEU A 78 14.37 9.71 1.18
N GLU A 79 15.43 8.89 1.08
CA GLU A 79 15.66 7.99 -0.04
C GLU A 79 14.97 6.63 0.10
N SER A 80 14.42 6.28 1.25
CA SER A 80 13.52 5.13 1.39
C SER A 80 12.39 5.24 0.36
N ALA A 81 11.97 4.11 -0.21
CA ALA A 81 11.16 4.15 -1.43
C ALA A 81 10.26 2.92 -1.60
N LEU A 82 9.18 3.13 -2.35
CA LEU A 82 8.47 2.06 -3.04
C LEU A 82 9.17 1.79 -4.38
N LEU A 83 9.48 0.53 -4.63
CA LEU A 83 10.29 0.10 -5.78
C LEU A 83 9.39 -0.28 -6.95
N LEU A 84 9.51 0.47 -8.03
CA LEU A 84 8.69 0.33 -9.23
C LEU A 84 9.57 0.14 -10.48
N SER A 85 9.02 -0.44 -11.56
CA SER A 85 9.72 -0.65 -12.84
C SER A 85 10.13 0.67 -13.49
N GLY A 86 9.34 1.72 -13.29
CA GLY A 86 9.62 3.10 -13.70
C GLY A 86 10.60 3.85 -12.82
N GLY A 87 11.07 3.25 -11.73
CA GLY A 87 12.05 3.82 -10.82
C GLY A 87 11.61 3.80 -9.35
N ARG A 88 12.32 4.57 -8.51
CA ARG A 88 12.04 4.66 -7.07
C ARG A 88 11.06 5.80 -6.81
N LEU A 89 9.93 5.46 -6.19
CA LEU A 89 8.99 6.42 -5.60
C LEU A 89 9.45 6.69 -4.17
N THR A 90 10.38 7.64 -4.02
CA THR A 90 11.03 7.96 -2.74
C THR A 90 10.10 8.76 -1.83
N MET A 91 10.38 8.74 -0.52
CA MET A 91 9.69 9.58 0.45
C MET A 91 9.76 11.06 0.07
N GLU A 92 10.93 11.54 -0.36
CA GLU A 92 11.12 12.90 -0.84
C GLU A 92 10.11 13.26 -1.97
N LYS A 93 9.99 12.41 -2.98
CA LYS A 93 9.07 12.64 -4.11
C LYS A 93 7.61 12.67 -3.65
N LEU A 94 7.22 11.72 -2.79
CA LEU A 94 5.87 11.65 -2.24
C LEU A 94 5.53 12.91 -1.45
N ILE A 95 6.42 13.37 -0.58
CA ILE A 95 6.23 14.58 0.22
C ILE A 95 6.14 15.80 -0.69
N GLN A 96 7.11 16.01 -1.60
CA GLN A 96 7.15 17.19 -2.45
C GLN A 96 5.96 17.29 -3.42
N LYS A 97 5.43 16.17 -3.88
CA LYS A 97 4.40 16.14 -4.92
C LYS A 97 3.00 15.91 -4.37
N CYS A 98 2.85 15.19 -3.27
CA CYS A 98 1.52 14.78 -2.78
C CYS A 98 1.09 15.46 -1.48
N GLN A 99 1.88 16.38 -0.90
CA GLN A 99 1.49 17.12 0.33
C GLN A 99 0.07 17.73 0.32
N ALA A 100 -0.41 18.15 -0.86
CA ALA A 100 -1.75 18.71 -1.05
C ALA A 100 -2.76 17.68 -1.60
N SER A 101 -2.49 16.39 -1.48
CA SER A 101 -3.41 15.33 -1.89
C SER A 101 -4.70 15.40 -1.09
N ASN A 102 -5.82 15.16 -1.77
CA ASN A 102 -7.14 14.97 -1.13
C ASN A 102 -7.35 13.50 -0.70
N GLY A 103 -6.25 12.82 -0.35
CA GLY A 103 -6.21 11.44 0.08
C GLY A 103 -7.06 11.20 1.34
N SER A 104 -7.53 9.97 1.49
CA SER A 104 -8.22 9.50 2.69
C SER A 104 -7.48 8.32 3.30
N LEU A 105 -7.13 7.32 2.47
CA LEU A 105 -6.45 6.10 2.93
C LEU A 105 -5.30 5.72 2.01
N ALA A 106 -4.14 5.44 2.59
CA ALA A 106 -3.06 4.71 1.92
C ALA A 106 -2.92 3.29 2.49
N TYR A 107 -2.88 2.28 1.64
CA TYR A 107 -2.64 0.89 2.01
C TYR A 107 -1.31 0.43 1.43
N LEU A 108 -0.34 0.18 2.29
CA LEU A 108 1.01 -0.21 1.92
C LEU A 108 1.18 -1.73 2.11
N SER A 109 0.78 -2.49 1.09
CA SER A 109 1.01 -3.95 0.97
C SER A 109 2.46 -4.21 0.52
N ALA A 110 3.39 -3.71 1.32
CA ALA A 110 4.82 -3.78 1.05
C ALA A 110 5.56 -4.01 2.36
N CYS A 111 6.63 -4.80 2.31
CA CYS A 111 7.41 -5.19 3.48
C CYS A 111 8.05 -3.96 4.16
N GLN A 112 8.06 -3.94 5.50
CA GLN A 112 8.82 -2.97 6.32
C GLN A 112 8.44 -1.50 6.05
N THR A 113 7.20 -1.25 5.65
CA THR A 113 6.69 0.10 5.38
C THR A 113 6.45 0.91 6.65
N ALA A 114 6.28 0.24 7.78
CA ALA A 114 6.14 0.82 9.12
C ALA A 114 7.34 0.49 10.04
N LYS A 115 8.43 -0.07 9.51
CA LYS A 115 9.64 -0.32 10.30
C LYS A 115 10.33 1.02 10.60
N SER A 116 10.54 1.31 11.88
CA SER A 116 11.36 2.46 12.31
C SER A 116 12.85 2.11 12.22
N ASP A 117 13.70 3.12 12.02
CA ASP A 117 15.15 2.93 11.97
C ASP A 117 15.67 2.48 13.35
N GLU A 118 16.45 1.40 13.39
CA GLU A 118 17.05 0.88 14.62
C GLU A 118 18.21 1.77 15.11
N GLU A 119 18.89 2.49 14.21
CA GLU A 119 19.95 3.43 14.59
C GLU A 119 19.38 4.78 15.05
N ARG A 120 18.15 5.11 14.65
CA ARG A 120 17.47 6.38 14.96
C ARG A 120 15.99 6.13 15.30
N PRO A 121 15.70 5.47 16.43
CA PRO A 121 14.33 5.14 16.82
C PRO A 121 13.44 6.38 17.04
N ASP A 122 14.05 7.54 17.28
CA ASP A 122 13.37 8.82 17.48
C ASP A 122 12.99 9.53 16.17
N GLU A 123 13.51 9.09 15.02
CA GLU A 123 13.14 9.59 13.69
C GLU A 123 12.04 8.69 13.09
N ALA A 124 10.78 9.09 13.24
CA ALA A 124 9.61 8.39 12.69
C ALA A 124 9.47 8.51 11.16
N LEU A 125 10.58 8.47 10.41
CA LEU A 125 10.60 8.53 8.95
C LEU A 125 10.35 7.15 8.36
N THR A 126 9.10 6.69 8.45
CA THR A 126 8.62 5.45 7.81
C THR A 126 7.84 5.76 6.53
N LEU A 127 7.65 4.77 5.65
CA LEU A 127 6.83 4.97 4.44
C LEU A 127 5.38 5.23 4.83
N ALA A 128 4.92 4.64 5.92
CA ALA A 128 3.59 4.93 6.48
C ALA A 128 3.49 6.39 6.94
N ALA A 129 4.47 6.90 7.69
CA ALA A 129 4.51 8.30 8.12
C ALA A 129 4.61 9.27 6.93
N THR A 130 5.37 8.90 5.90
CA THR A 130 5.46 9.66 4.65
C THR A 130 4.11 9.83 3.99
N MET A 131 3.26 8.79 3.97
CA MET A 131 1.92 8.89 3.41
C MET A 131 1.01 9.82 4.23
N LEU A 132 1.16 9.85 5.56
CA LEU A 132 0.48 10.85 6.41
C LEU A 132 0.91 12.27 6.02
N PHE A 133 2.20 12.53 5.85
CA PHE A 133 2.72 13.82 5.38
C PHE A 133 2.32 14.16 3.93
N ALA A 134 2.08 13.13 3.12
CA ALA A 134 1.61 13.23 1.74
C ALA A 134 0.07 13.34 1.62
N GLY A 135 -0.63 13.72 2.69
CA GLY A 135 -2.06 14.02 2.64
C GLY A 135 -3.01 12.83 2.79
N PHE A 136 -2.51 11.65 3.17
CA PHE A 136 -3.36 10.49 3.48
C PHE A 136 -3.53 10.35 5.00
N PRO A 137 -4.62 10.83 5.61
CA PRO A 137 -4.78 10.88 7.07
C PRO A 137 -4.94 9.50 7.74
N SER A 138 -5.09 8.44 6.96
CA SER A 138 -5.24 7.06 7.41
C SER A 138 -4.30 6.17 6.61
N VAL A 139 -3.48 5.35 7.28
CA VAL A 139 -2.46 4.53 6.60
C VAL A 139 -2.39 3.14 7.20
N VAL A 140 -2.51 2.12 6.35
CA VAL A 140 -2.18 0.73 6.69
C VAL A 140 -0.76 0.43 6.20
N GLY A 141 0.07 -0.17 7.03
CA GLY A 141 1.42 -0.61 6.69
C GLY A 141 1.83 -1.89 7.40
N THR A 142 3.08 -2.29 7.19
CA THR A 142 3.65 -3.52 7.78
C THR A 142 4.95 -3.24 8.52
N MET A 143 5.09 -3.77 9.74
CA MET A 143 6.30 -3.58 10.55
C MET A 143 7.48 -4.45 10.07
N TRP A 144 7.21 -5.61 9.48
CA TRP A 144 8.21 -6.50 8.88
C TRP A 144 7.67 -7.15 7.61
N SER A 145 8.42 -8.09 7.05
CA SER A 145 8.03 -8.77 5.83
C SER A 145 6.76 -9.59 6.02
N ILE A 146 5.80 -9.37 5.14
CA ILE A 146 4.56 -10.16 5.09
C ILE A 146 4.68 -11.29 4.05
N SER A 147 3.89 -12.33 4.26
CA SER A 147 3.75 -13.44 3.31
C SER A 147 3.02 -12.96 2.04
N ASP A 148 3.65 -13.15 0.88
CA ASP A 148 3.03 -12.84 -0.43
C ASP A 148 1.69 -13.60 -0.59
N ASN A 149 1.56 -14.80 0.00
CA ASN A 149 0.32 -15.58 -0.07
C ASN A 149 -0.82 -15.02 0.83
N ASP A 150 -0.47 -14.37 1.93
CA ASP A 150 -1.47 -13.87 2.90
C ASP A 150 -1.93 -12.44 2.56
N ALA A 151 -1.06 -11.64 1.91
CA ALA A 151 -1.35 -10.25 1.54
C ALA A 151 -2.70 -10.09 0.78
N PRO A 152 -3.02 -10.90 -0.24
CA PRO A 152 -4.31 -10.81 -0.94
C PRO A 152 -5.50 -11.12 -0.05
N VAL A 153 -5.35 -12.01 0.95
CA VAL A 153 -6.44 -12.37 1.86
C VAL A 153 -6.76 -11.21 2.80
N VAL A 154 -5.72 -10.53 3.30
CA VAL A 154 -5.87 -9.35 4.16
C VAL A 154 -6.48 -8.20 3.38
N ALA A 155 -5.94 -7.88 2.20
CA ALA A 155 -6.49 -6.82 1.36
C ALA A 155 -7.95 -7.09 0.95
N ASP A 156 -8.29 -8.34 0.57
CA ASP A 156 -9.66 -8.73 0.26
C ASP A 156 -10.61 -8.48 1.45
N ALA A 157 -10.24 -8.93 2.64
CA ALA A 157 -11.06 -8.75 3.84
C ALA A 157 -11.18 -7.27 4.24
N PHE A 158 -10.09 -6.52 4.14
CA PHE A 158 -10.06 -5.08 4.41
C PHE A 158 -11.02 -4.33 3.47
N TYR A 159 -10.85 -4.48 2.16
CA TYR A 159 -11.69 -3.77 1.18
C TYR A 159 -13.11 -4.29 1.12
N ALA A 160 -13.35 -5.56 1.45
CA ALA A 160 -14.72 -6.08 1.63
C ALA A 160 -15.47 -5.31 2.73
N HIS A 161 -14.80 -4.95 3.83
CA HIS A 161 -15.41 -4.14 4.87
C HIS A 161 -15.58 -2.68 4.43
N MET A 162 -14.54 -2.07 3.87
CA MET A 162 -14.57 -0.65 3.48
C MET A 162 -15.65 -0.35 2.42
N PHE A 163 -15.84 -1.26 1.47
CA PHE A 163 -16.80 -1.10 0.36
C PHE A 163 -18.09 -1.94 0.53
N ARG A 164 -18.41 -2.39 1.76
CA ARG A 164 -19.57 -3.27 2.03
C ARG A 164 -20.93 -2.69 1.63
N HIS A 165 -21.03 -1.37 1.54
CA HIS A 165 -22.27 -0.66 1.15
C HIS A 165 -22.35 -0.38 -0.35
N GLY A 166 -21.42 -0.89 -1.16
CA GLY A 166 -21.43 -0.72 -2.61
C GLY A 166 -21.45 0.75 -3.02
N THR A 167 -22.41 1.13 -3.86
CA THR A 167 -22.63 2.52 -4.32
C THR A 167 -23.59 3.31 -3.43
N GLU A 168 -24.21 2.68 -2.42
CA GLU A 168 -25.22 3.34 -1.57
C GLU A 168 -24.59 4.38 -0.64
N ARG A 169 -23.37 4.10 -0.17
CA ARG A 169 -22.61 4.99 0.72
C ARG A 169 -21.12 4.95 0.37
N PRO A 170 -20.42 6.10 0.32
CA PRO A 170 -18.96 6.10 0.18
C PRO A 170 -18.29 5.39 1.37
N PRO A 171 -17.09 4.80 1.16
CA PRO A 171 -16.34 4.16 2.25
C PRO A 171 -16.02 5.19 3.34
N ASP A 172 -16.18 4.78 4.60
CA ASP A 172 -15.88 5.61 5.77
C ASP A 172 -14.46 5.32 6.25
N VAL A 173 -13.55 6.28 6.08
CA VAL A 173 -12.13 6.10 6.43
C VAL A 173 -11.93 5.81 7.92
N THR A 174 -12.83 6.28 8.78
CA THR A 174 -12.75 6.05 10.24
C THR A 174 -12.93 4.58 10.63
N GLU A 175 -13.40 3.75 9.69
CA GLU A 175 -13.52 2.30 9.87
C GLU A 175 -12.26 1.54 9.44
N ALA A 176 -11.22 2.21 8.91
CA ALA A 176 -10.01 1.55 8.41
C ALA A 176 -9.31 0.70 9.47
N ALA A 177 -9.19 1.19 10.70
CA ALA A 177 -8.60 0.41 11.79
C ALA A 177 -9.41 -0.87 12.09
N TYR A 178 -10.75 -0.77 12.08
CA TYR A 178 -11.62 -1.91 12.30
C TYR A 178 -11.62 -2.88 11.12
N ALA A 179 -11.58 -2.37 9.89
CA ALA A 179 -11.41 -3.19 8.68
C ALA A 179 -10.11 -3.99 8.73
N LEU A 180 -9.01 -3.39 9.19
CA LEU A 180 -7.74 -4.08 9.37
C LEU A 180 -7.83 -5.14 10.48
N HIS A 181 -8.48 -4.82 11.59
CA HIS A 181 -8.73 -5.78 12.67
C HIS A 181 -9.44 -7.05 12.15
N LEU A 182 -10.52 -6.88 11.38
CA LEU A 182 -11.25 -8.01 10.78
C LEU A 182 -10.38 -8.80 9.79
N ALA A 183 -9.58 -8.11 9.00
CA ALA A 183 -8.68 -8.74 8.02
C ALA A 183 -7.59 -9.57 8.69
N VAL A 184 -6.95 -9.04 9.74
CA VAL A 184 -5.94 -9.73 10.55
C VAL A 184 -6.56 -10.89 11.32
N GLN A 185 -7.75 -10.72 11.87
CA GLN A 185 -8.48 -11.82 12.52
C GLN A 185 -8.70 -12.99 11.56
N LYS A 186 -9.09 -12.73 10.31
CA LYS A 186 -9.34 -13.78 9.31
C LYS A 186 -8.12 -14.67 9.05
N ILE A 187 -6.93 -14.09 8.96
CA ILE A 187 -5.69 -14.86 8.76
C ILE A 187 -5.20 -15.52 10.04
N ARG A 188 -5.43 -14.92 11.22
CA ARG A 188 -5.15 -15.57 12.50
C ARG A 188 -6.02 -16.83 12.68
N ASP A 189 -7.30 -16.71 12.38
CA ASP A 189 -8.28 -17.78 12.59
C ASP A 189 -8.13 -18.92 11.55
N SER A 190 -7.37 -18.72 10.46
CA SER A 190 -6.99 -19.79 9.52
C SER A 190 -5.81 -20.66 10.00
N GLY A 191 -5.22 -20.33 11.16
CA GLY A 191 -4.11 -21.08 11.76
C GLY A 191 -2.73 -20.73 11.22
N THR A 192 -2.58 -19.57 10.57
CA THR A 192 -1.26 -19.08 10.14
C THR A 192 -0.38 -18.68 11.33
N GLU A 193 0.94 -18.80 11.15
CA GLU A 193 1.92 -18.39 12.14
C GLU A 193 1.78 -16.91 12.50
N PHE A 194 2.09 -16.56 13.75
CA PHE A 194 1.93 -15.19 14.24
C PHE A 194 2.72 -14.15 13.44
N TRP A 195 3.86 -14.55 12.88
CA TRP A 195 4.68 -13.71 12.02
C TRP A 195 3.95 -13.21 10.77
N ASN A 196 2.88 -13.88 10.33
CA ASN A 196 2.14 -13.52 9.14
C ASN A 196 1.04 -12.49 9.42
N TRP A 197 0.48 -12.44 10.64
CA TRP A 197 -0.69 -11.60 10.94
C TRP A 197 -0.43 -10.44 11.91
N VAL A 198 0.58 -10.56 12.79
CA VAL A 198 0.99 -9.45 13.66
C VAL A 198 1.61 -8.23 12.94
N PRO A 199 2.31 -8.31 11.78
CA PRO A 199 3.02 -7.16 11.23
C PRO A 199 2.11 -6.00 10.79
N TYR A 200 0.83 -6.26 10.55
CA TYR A 200 -0.09 -5.26 10.02
C TYR A 200 -0.43 -4.22 11.09
N VAL A 201 -0.22 -2.95 10.73
CA VAL A 201 -0.48 -1.82 11.61
C VAL A 201 -1.23 -0.73 10.88
N HIS A 202 -2.01 0.04 11.63
CA HIS A 202 -2.74 1.20 11.15
C HIS A 202 -2.26 2.45 11.89
N PHE A 203 -2.14 3.56 11.15
CA PHE A 203 -1.80 4.88 11.66
C PHE A 203 -2.83 5.90 11.20
N GLY A 204 -3.16 6.86 12.05
CA GLY A 204 -4.05 7.96 11.71
C GLY A 204 -5.50 7.73 12.10
N VAL A 205 -6.42 8.33 11.35
CA VAL A 205 -7.86 8.45 11.70
C VAL A 205 -8.74 7.51 10.89
#